data_AF-Q9BMS9-F1
#
_entry.id   AF-Q9BMS9-F1
#
_cell.length_a   1.000
_cell.length_b   1.000
_cell.length_c   1.000
_cell.angle_alpha   90.00
_cell.angle_beta   90.00
_cell.angle_gamma   90.00
#
_symmetry.space_group_name_H-M   'P 1'
#
loop_
_entity.id
_entity.type
_entity.pdbx_description
1 polymer ?
#
loop_
_entity_poly.entity_id
_entity_poly.type
_entity_poly.pdbx_seq_one_letter_code
_entity_poly.pdbx_strand_id
1 'polypeptide(L)' 'CDQNLELIKPKNITTHNLLVDVCLAAKFEAESLKTYRGKYQLTNHGFHTNICTE' A
#
# COMPACT_ATOMS: atom_id res chain seq x y z
N CYS A 1 2.43 -2.18 -4.47
CA CYS A 1 3.53 -2.16 -3.48
C CYS A 1 3.65 -3.54 -2.83
N ASP A 2 4.13 -4.50 -3.59
CA ASP A 2 4.11 -5.93 -3.27
C ASP A 2 5.39 -6.64 -3.72
N GLN A 3 6.40 -5.89 -4.19
CA GLN A 3 7.69 -6.43 -4.58
C GLN A 3 8.33 -7.31 -3.48
N ASN A 4 8.10 -6.99 -2.21
CA ASN A 4 8.58 -7.82 -1.10
C ASN A 4 7.89 -9.19 -1.06
N LEU A 5 6.61 -9.29 -1.47
CA LEU A 5 5.88 -10.55 -1.61
C LEU A 5 6.37 -11.36 -2.82
N GLU A 6 6.67 -10.70 -3.94
CA GLU A 6 7.19 -11.36 -5.16
C GLU A 6 8.56 -12.03 -4.94
N LEU A 7 9.37 -11.48 -4.03
CA LEU A 7 10.73 -11.93 -3.75
C LEU A 7 10.83 -12.90 -2.56
N ILE A 8 9.71 -13.28 -1.96
CA ILE A 8 9.69 -14.29 -0.89
C ILE A 8 10.18 -15.63 -1.44
N LYS A 9 11.14 -16.22 -0.74
CA LYS A 9 11.59 -17.58 -1.01
C LYS A 9 10.59 -18.56 -0.41
N PRO A 10 10.11 -19.60 -1.14
CA PRO A 10 9.10 -20.54 -0.62
C PRO A 10 9.47 -21.17 0.73
N LYS A 11 10.76 -21.49 0.94
CA LYS A 11 11.28 -22.04 2.20
C LYS A 11 11.17 -21.10 3.41
N ASN A 12 10.98 -19.80 3.19
CA ASN A 12 10.86 -18.80 4.25
C ASN A 12 9.39 -18.49 4.59
N ILE A 13 8.43 -19.08 3.88
CA ILE A 13 7.00 -18.88 4.12
C ILE A 13 6.62 -19.61 5.40
N THR A 14 6.52 -18.84 6.48
CA THR A 14 5.85 -19.21 7.72
C THR A 14 4.71 -18.21 7.96
N THR A 15 3.75 -18.54 8.81
CA THR A 15 2.64 -17.64 9.12
C THR A 15 3.12 -16.26 9.57
N HIS A 16 4.16 -16.19 10.42
CA HIS A 16 4.67 -14.93 10.93
C HIS A 16 5.46 -14.14 9.88
N ASN A 17 6.28 -14.81 9.08
CA ASN A 17 7.04 -14.12 8.02
C ASN A 17 6.09 -13.56 6.95
N LEU A 18 5.13 -14.37 6.50
CA LEU A 18 4.13 -13.93 5.53
C LEU A 18 3.30 -12.76 6.06
N LEU A 19 2.90 -12.80 7.35
CA LEU A 19 2.17 -11.70 7.98
C LEU A 19 2.98 -10.39 7.95
N VAL A 20 4.27 -10.46 8.27
CA VAL A 20 5.14 -9.27 8.22
C VAL A 20 5.20 -8.69 6.81
N ASP A 21 5.42 -9.54 5.81
CA ASP A 21 5.50 -9.09 4.42
C ASP A 21 4.18 -8.51 3.89
N VAL A 22 3.05 -9.11 4.26
CA VAL A 22 1.72 -8.59 3.90
C VAL A 22 1.46 -7.25 4.60
N CYS A 23 1.77 -7.12 5.89
CA CYS A 23 1.63 -5.85 6.60
C CYS A 23 2.53 -4.75 6.01
N LEU A 24 3.75 -5.12 5.60
CA LEU A 24 4.68 -4.18 4.97
C LEU A 24 4.16 -3.71 3.61
N ALA A 25 3.66 -4.63 2.78
CA ALA A 25 3.02 -4.30 1.51
C ALA A 25 1.81 -3.37 1.70
N ALA A 26 0.92 -3.70 2.66
CA ALA A 26 -0.24 -2.88 2.98
C ALA A 26 0.13 -1.47 3.46
N LYS A 27 1.18 -1.34 4.28
CA LYS A 27 1.71 -0.04 4.72
C LYS A 27 2.14 0.81 3.52
N PHE A 28 2.97 0.25 2.64
CA PHE A 28 3.48 0.99 1.49
C PHE A 28 2.38 1.36 0.50
N GLU A 29 1.40 0.48 0.28
CA GLU A 29 0.27 0.85 -0.56
C GLU A 29 -0.56 1.99 0.04
N ALA A 30 -0.83 1.95 1.35
CA ALA A 30 -1.56 3.03 2.01
C ALA A 30 -0.81 4.39 1.94
N GLU A 31 0.52 4.38 2.05
CA GLU A 31 1.36 5.57 1.87
C GLU A 31 1.32 6.09 0.42
N SER A 32 1.34 5.18 -0.56
CA SER A 32 1.19 5.48 -1.98
C SER A 32 -0.15 6.18 -2.25
N LEU A 33 -1.26 5.60 -1.79
CA LEU A 33 -2.61 6.17 -1.93
C LEU A 33 -2.73 7.58 -1.32
N LYS A 34 -2.18 7.80 -0.11
CA LYS A 34 -2.15 9.12 0.53
C LYS A 34 -1.37 10.14 -0.31
N THR A 35 -0.22 9.73 -0.85
CA THR A 35 0.63 10.58 -1.69
C THR A 35 -0.07 10.95 -2.99
N TYR A 36 -0.67 9.98 -3.68
CA TYR A 36 -1.45 10.25 -4.90
C TYR A 36 -2.61 11.19 -4.63
N ARG A 37 -3.40 10.95 -3.57
CA ARG A 37 -4.50 11.85 -3.20
C ARG A 37 -4.00 13.28 -2.96
N GLY A 38 -2.91 13.45 -2.21
CA GLY A 38 -2.32 14.77 -1.96
C GLY A 38 -1.95 15.50 -3.25
N LYS A 39 -1.35 14.80 -4.22
CA LYS A 39 -1.03 15.36 -5.54
C LYS A 39 -2.29 15.85 -6.27
N TYR A 40 -3.36 15.06 -6.28
CA TYR A 40 -4.61 15.44 -6.95
C TYR A 40 -5.34 16.60 -6.26
N GLN A 41 -5.26 16.72 -4.94
CA GLN A 41 -5.81 17.87 -4.20
C GLN A 41 -5.11 19.18 -4.55
N LEU A 42 -3.80 19.14 -4.81
CA LEU A 42 -3.02 20.32 -5.19
C LEU A 42 -3.31 20.79 -6.62
N THR A 43 -3.58 19.87 -7.55
CA THR A 43 -3.83 20.21 -8.96
C THR A 43 -5.31 20.40 -9.30
N ASN A 44 -6.23 19.87 -8.48
CA ASN A 44 -7.67 19.96 -8.69
C ASN A 44 -8.35 20.58 -7.46
N HIS A 45 -8.31 21.91 -7.38
CA HIS A 45 -9.00 22.67 -6.34
C HIS A 45 -10.52 22.39 -6.41
N GLY A 46 -11.05 21.65 -5.44
CA GLY A 46 -12.45 21.20 -5.38
C GLY A 46 -12.66 19.69 -5.49
N PHE A 47 -11.60 18.92 -5.78
CA PHE A 47 -11.67 17.45 -5.84
C PHE A 47 -11.65 16.83 -4.44
N HIS A 48 -12.83 16.62 -3.87
CA HIS A 48 -13.03 15.96 -2.59
C HIS A 48 -13.25 14.46 -2.78
N THR A 49 -12.16 13.68 -2.82
CA THR A 49 -12.24 12.21 -2.78
C THR A 49 -11.96 11.66 -1.39
N ASN A 50 -12.74 10.65 -1.03
CA ASN A 50 -12.47 9.79 0.10
C ASN A 50 -11.29 8.87 -0.24
N ILE A 51 -10.40 8.61 0.73
CA ILE A 51 -9.30 7.64 0.55
C ILE A 51 -9.86 6.22 0.46
N CYS A 52 -10.90 5.94 1.25
CA CYS A 52 -11.57 4.66 1.28
C CYS A 52 -12.78 4.67 0.33
N THR A 53 -12.99 3.56 -0.35
CA THR A 53 -14.21 3.25 -1.11
C THR A 53 -15.03 2.22 -0.34
N GLU A 54 -16.35 2.30 -0.44
CA GLU A 54 -17.30 1.39 0.21
C GLU A 54 -17.40 0.03 -0.48
#